data_AF-A0A7T4E472-F1
#
_entry.id   AF-A0A7T4E472-F1
#
_cell.length_a   1.000
_cell.length_b   1.000
_cell.length_c   1.000
_cell.angle_alpha   90.00
_cell.angle_beta   90.00
_cell.angle_gamma   90.00
#
_symmetry.space_group_name_H-M   'P 1'
#
loop_
_entity.id
_entity.type
_entity.pdbx_description
1 polymer ?
#
loop_
_entity_poly.entity_id
_entity_poly.type
_entity_poly.pdbx_seq_one_letter_code
_entity_poly.pdbx_strand_id
1 'polypeptide(L)'
;MERGNKLIFGNPCEFAVLIEYVPEWSNKTYMNGLFHFILDGKMFPEELENSSLGVDLLDFLEGSALVSLPENCEIINMSKEDAFNLMLGLAYPDYRDDIDDPNDFDNFYLYKASTKILKTLGVMSSA
;
A
#
# COMPACT_ATOMS: atom_id res chain seq x y z
N MET A 1 4.21 27.60 15.35
CA MET A 1 4.09 26.33 14.61
C MET A 1 2.62 26.17 14.28
N GLU A 2 2.26 26.38 13.02
CA GLU A 2 0.93 25.99 12.55
C GLU A 2 0.89 24.46 12.53
N ARG A 3 -0.15 23.88 13.11
CA ARG A 3 -0.31 22.42 13.13
C ARG A 3 -0.69 22.01 11.71
N GLY A 4 0.06 21.09 11.09
CA GLY A 4 -0.31 20.49 9.81
C GLY A 4 -1.75 19.98 9.85
N ASN A 5 -2.45 20.07 8.72
CA ASN A 5 -3.81 19.52 8.62
C ASN A 5 -3.71 18.00 8.58
N LYS A 6 -4.15 17.35 9.67
CA LYS A 6 -4.18 15.90 9.82
C LYS A 6 -5.57 15.35 9.54
N LEU A 7 -5.64 14.39 8.63
CA LEU A 7 -6.84 13.65 8.29
C LEU A 7 -6.65 12.18 8.65
N ILE A 8 -7.64 11.59 9.32
CA ILE A 8 -7.77 10.14 9.48
C ILE A 8 -9.11 9.76 8.85
N PHE A 9 -9.09 8.82 7.92
CA PHE A 9 -10.27 8.32 7.23
C PHE A 9 -10.43 6.83 7.49
N GLY A 10 -11.61 6.40 7.97
CA GLY A 10 -11.89 5.01 8.35
C GLY A 10 -11.88 4.78 9.87
N ASN A 11 -11.77 3.51 10.27
CA ASN A 11 -11.72 3.08 11.66
C ASN A 11 -10.32 2.54 11.99
N PRO A 12 -9.50 3.24 12.80
CA PRO A 12 -8.15 2.80 13.13
C PRO A 12 -8.07 1.40 13.78
N CYS A 13 -9.17 0.91 14.39
CA CYS A 13 -9.21 -0.42 14.99
C CYS A 13 -9.51 -1.55 13.99
N GLU A 14 -9.86 -1.21 12.75
CA GLU A 14 -10.14 -2.15 11.66
C GLU A 14 -9.24 -1.80 10.47
N PHE A 15 -9.60 -0.73 9.74
CA PHE A 15 -8.80 -0.13 8.70
C PHE A 15 -9.02 1.38 8.63
N ALA A 16 -7.93 2.15 8.58
CA ALA A 16 -7.95 3.58 8.31
C ALA A 16 -6.74 4.03 7.49
N VAL A 17 -6.86 5.18 6.85
CA VAL A 17 -5.76 5.89 6.20
C VAL A 17 -5.51 7.19 6.96
N LEU A 18 -4.26 7.44 7.32
CA LEU A 18 -3.80 8.71 7.88
C LEU A 18 -3.05 9.49 6.82
N ILE A 19 -3.43 10.74 6.63
CA ILE A 19 -2.80 11.68 5.71
C ILE A 19 -2.55 12.98 6.47
N GLU A 20 -1.30 13.43 6.48
CA GLU A 20 -0.92 14.69 7.10
C GLU A 20 -0.10 15.51 6.12
N TYR A 21 -0.59 16.71 5.78
CA TYR A 21 0.18 17.67 4.99
C TYR A 21 1.12 18.47 5.89
N VAL A 22 2.41 18.50 5.53
CA VAL A 22 3.45 19.24 6.26
C VAL A 22 3.94 20.39 5.38
N PRO A 23 3.51 21.65 5.64
CA PRO A 23 3.88 22.81 4.84
C PRO A 23 5.40 23.01 4.72
N GLU A 24 6.14 22.74 5.80
CA GLU A 24 7.59 22.90 5.88
C GLU A 24 8.35 21.91 5.00
N TRP A 25 7.74 20.79 4.64
CA TRP A 25 8.32 19.79 3.73
C TRP A 25 7.90 20.03 2.29
N SER A 26 7.02 20.99 2.06
CA SER A 26 6.33 21.22 0.80
C SER A 26 6.83 22.48 0.08
N ASN A 27 6.53 22.58 -1.20
CA ASN A 27 6.76 23.77 -2.00
C ASN A 27 5.60 24.00 -2.99
N LYS A 28 5.75 24.97 -3.90
CA LYS A 28 4.69 25.32 -4.87
C LYS A 28 4.29 24.19 -5.81
N THR A 29 5.14 23.18 -5.97
CA THR A 29 4.96 22.07 -6.92
C THR A 29 4.68 20.75 -6.22
N TYR A 30 5.32 20.51 -5.08
CA TYR A 30 5.24 19.23 -4.37
C TYR A 30 4.57 19.40 -3.01
N MET A 31 3.49 18.65 -2.82
CA MET A 31 2.83 18.49 -1.53
C MET A 31 3.39 17.26 -0.83
N ASN A 32 4.14 17.48 0.24
CA ASN A 32 4.77 16.45 1.02
C ASN A 32 4.19 16.38 2.43
N GLY A 33 4.38 15.23 3.07
CA GLY A 33 3.88 15.00 4.40
C GLY A 33 3.97 13.55 4.81
N LEU A 34 2.95 13.04 5.49
CA LEU A 34 2.87 11.67 5.96
C LEU A 34 1.69 10.96 5.34
N PHE A 35 1.89 9.70 4.94
CA PHE A 35 0.84 8.82 4.44
C PHE A 35 1.01 7.45 5.10
N HIS A 36 0.01 7.00 5.85
CA HIS A 36 0.05 5.73 6.56
C HIS A 36 -1.25 4.94 6.40
N PHE A 37 -1.12 3.63 6.29
CA PHE A 37 -2.21 2.71 6.59
C PHE A 37 -2.25 2.42 8.09
N ILE A 38 -3.45 2.29 8.63
CA ILE A 38 -3.70 1.83 9.98
C ILE A 38 -4.52 0.56 9.86
N LEU A 39 -3.97 -0.57 10.31
CA LEU A 39 -4.61 -1.89 10.28
C LEU A 39 -4.57 -2.44 11.71
N ASP A 40 -5.73 -2.77 12.28
CA ASP A 40 -5.85 -3.29 13.66
C ASP A 40 -5.07 -2.44 14.70
N GLY A 41 -5.12 -1.12 14.56
CA GLY A 41 -4.43 -0.15 15.43
C GLY A 41 -2.94 0.04 15.17
N LYS A 42 -2.34 -0.68 14.22
CA LYS A 42 -0.92 -0.57 13.85
C LYS A 42 -0.74 0.30 12.63
N MET A 43 0.25 1.19 12.66
CA MET A 43 0.58 2.10 11.55
C MET A 43 1.63 1.49 10.62
N PHE A 44 1.46 1.73 9.33
CA PHE A 44 2.33 1.24 8.27
C PHE A 44 2.63 2.38 7.29
N PRO A 45 3.90 2.69 6.99
CA PRO A 45 5.10 2.11 7.62
C PRO A 45 5.15 2.41 9.14
N GLU A 46 5.87 1.59 9.91
CA GLU A 46 6.01 1.83 11.36
C GLU A 46 6.92 3.04 11.65
N GLU A 47 7.93 3.23 10.80
CA GLU A 47 8.80 4.40 10.84
C GLU A 47 8.21 5.57 10.03
N LEU A 48 8.38 6.78 10.57
CA LEU A 48 7.90 8.00 9.91
C LEU A 48 8.78 8.30 8.69
N GLU A 49 8.19 8.17 7.52
CA GLU A 49 8.85 8.44 6.25
C GLU A 49 8.15 9.56 5.49
N ASN A 50 8.94 10.34 4.75
CA ASN A 50 8.42 11.46 3.95
C ASN A 50 7.67 10.92 2.73
N SER A 51 6.40 11.28 2.61
CA SER A 51 5.53 10.94 1.49
C SER A 51 5.30 12.14 0.58
N SER A 52 5.44 11.91 -0.73
CA SER A 52 4.93 12.83 -1.75
C SER A 52 3.44 12.57 -1.95
N LEU A 53 2.62 13.22 -1.12
CA LEU A 53 1.19 12.98 -0.99
C LEU A 53 0.44 13.00 -2.33
N GLY A 54 0.82 13.86 -3.27
CA GLY A 54 0.19 13.89 -4.60
C GLY A 54 0.38 12.60 -5.39
N VAL A 55 1.55 11.97 -5.30
CA VAL A 55 1.85 10.70 -5.96
C VAL A 55 1.19 9.54 -5.20
N ASP A 56 1.33 9.50 -3.89
CA ASP A 56 0.78 8.41 -3.07
C ASP A 56 -0.76 8.38 -3.09
N LEU A 57 -1.42 9.54 -3.10
CA LEU A 57 -2.87 9.64 -3.27
C LEU A 57 -3.34 9.20 -4.65
N LEU A 58 -2.61 9.56 -5.72
CA LEU A 58 -2.94 9.10 -7.07
C LEU A 58 -2.81 7.59 -7.17
N ASP A 59 -1.71 7.01 -6.68
CA ASP A 59 -1.51 5.55 -6.65
C ASP A 59 -2.59 4.84 -5.81
N PHE A 60 -3.04 5.47 -4.73
CA PHE A 60 -4.12 4.94 -3.89
C PHE A 60 -5.48 4.95 -4.61
N LEU A 61 -5.81 6.03 -5.34
CA LEU A 61 -7.10 6.19 -6.00
C LEU A 61 -7.17 5.46 -7.35
N GLU A 62 -6.06 5.40 -8.08
CA GLU A 62 -5.97 4.84 -9.42
C GLU A 62 -5.37 3.43 -9.38
N GLY A 63 -6.25 2.42 -9.26
CA GLY A 63 -5.87 1.02 -9.43
C GLY A 63 -5.47 0.27 -8.16
N SER A 64 -5.75 0.83 -6.98
CA SER A 64 -5.63 0.09 -5.71
C SER A 64 -6.75 -0.94 -5.56
N ALA A 65 -6.39 -2.12 -5.04
CA ALA A 65 -7.35 -3.14 -4.62
C ALA A 65 -8.35 -2.64 -3.57
N LEU A 66 -8.03 -1.56 -2.84
CA LEU A 66 -8.92 -0.92 -1.88
C LEU A 66 -10.09 -0.16 -2.52
N VAL A 67 -9.97 0.16 -3.82
CA VAL A 67 -11.02 0.82 -4.61
C VAL A 67 -11.76 -0.19 -5.47
N SER A 68 -11.03 -1.08 -6.16
CA SER A 68 -11.62 -2.06 -7.07
C SER A 68 -12.24 -3.26 -6.37
N LEU A 69 -11.83 -3.56 -5.13
CA LEU A 69 -12.34 -4.63 -4.28
C LEU A 69 -12.48 -5.98 -5.02
N PRO A 70 -11.39 -6.52 -5.59
CA PRO A 70 -11.46 -7.76 -6.34
C PRO A 70 -11.89 -8.93 -5.45
N GLU A 71 -12.97 -9.60 -5.82
CA GLU A 71 -13.45 -10.79 -5.12
C GLU A 71 -12.78 -12.05 -5.66
N ASN A 72 -12.17 -12.83 -4.77
CA ASN A 72 -11.69 -14.16 -5.09
C ASN A 72 -11.93 -15.08 -3.88
N CYS A 73 -12.95 -15.93 -3.99
CA CYS A 73 -13.35 -16.85 -2.92
C CYS A 73 -12.25 -17.85 -2.57
N GLU A 74 -11.38 -18.23 -3.50
CA GLU A 74 -10.28 -19.16 -3.20
C GLU A 74 -9.26 -18.47 -2.31
N ILE A 75 -8.83 -17.25 -2.67
CA ILE A 75 -7.87 -16.45 -1.89
C ILE A 75 -8.41 -16.16 -0.48
N ILE A 76 -9.69 -15.82 -0.36
CA ILE A 76 -10.32 -15.51 0.94
C ILE A 76 -10.32 -16.73 1.87
N ASN A 77 -10.40 -17.94 1.32
CA ASN A 77 -10.42 -19.19 2.08
C ASN A 77 -9.03 -19.81 2.32
N MET A 78 -7.97 -19.22 1.76
CA MET A 78 -6.58 -19.67 1.98
C MET A 78 -6.05 -19.24 3.36
N SER A 79 -4.95 -19.84 3.79
CA SER A 79 -4.18 -19.30 4.90
C SER A 79 -3.62 -17.92 4.51
N LYS A 80 -3.33 -17.06 5.50
CA LYS A 80 -2.75 -15.73 5.23
C LYS A 80 -1.45 -15.83 4.43
N GLU A 81 -0.61 -16.79 4.78
CA GLU A 81 0.68 -17.05 4.12
C GLU A 81 0.49 -17.50 2.67
N ASP A 82 -0.39 -18.47 2.42
CA ASP A 82 -0.66 -18.96 1.06
C ASP A 82 -1.28 -17.88 0.19
N ALA A 83 -2.27 -17.14 0.73
CA ALA A 83 -2.89 -16.01 0.06
C ALA A 83 -1.86 -14.93 -0.28
N PHE A 84 -0.99 -14.61 0.68
CA PHE A 84 0.08 -13.64 0.51
C PHE A 84 1.06 -14.07 -0.59
N ASN A 85 1.57 -15.29 -0.53
CA ASN A 85 2.52 -15.82 -1.52
C ASN A 85 1.90 -15.89 -2.92
N LEU A 86 0.63 -16.28 -3.03
CA LEU A 86 -0.10 -16.25 -4.31
C LEU A 86 -0.21 -14.83 -4.85
N MET A 87 -0.67 -13.87 -4.05
CA MET A 87 -0.82 -12.48 -4.47
C MET A 87 0.53 -11.84 -4.82
N LEU A 88 1.58 -12.16 -4.07
CA LEU A 88 2.95 -11.71 -4.34
C LEU A 88 3.46 -12.26 -5.67
N GLY A 89 3.31 -13.57 -5.90
CA GLY A 89 3.73 -14.22 -7.14
C GLY A 89 2.94 -13.76 -8.37
N LEU A 90 1.68 -13.38 -8.20
CA LEU A 90 0.89 -12.74 -9.26
C LEU A 90 1.41 -11.35 -9.62
N ALA A 91 1.77 -10.55 -8.61
CA ALA A 91 2.27 -9.19 -8.82
C ALA A 91 3.73 -9.15 -9.29
N TYR A 92 4.52 -10.15 -8.90
CA TYR A 92 5.96 -10.26 -9.13
C TYR A 92 6.33 -11.73 -9.37
N PRO A 93 6.28 -12.19 -10.63
CA PRO A 93 6.61 -13.57 -11.00
C PRO A 93 8.00 -14.03 -10.53
N ASP A 94 8.94 -13.11 -10.32
CA ASP A 94 10.28 -13.42 -9.78
C ASP A 94 10.28 -14.14 -8.42
N TYR A 95 9.19 -14.05 -7.65
CA TYR A 95 9.04 -14.73 -6.36
C TYR A 95 8.33 -16.08 -6.46
N ARG A 96 8.08 -16.57 -7.67
CA ARG A 96 7.47 -17.88 -7.93
C ARG A 96 8.56 -18.92 -8.20
N ASP A 97 8.53 -19.99 -7.42
CA ASP A 97 9.43 -21.14 -7.61
C ASP A 97 8.91 -22.13 -8.66
N ASP A 98 7.67 -21.96 -9.14
CA ASP A 98 6.98 -22.88 -10.06
C ASP A 98 7.05 -22.46 -11.54
N ILE A 99 7.88 -21.47 -11.88
CA ILE A 99 8.05 -20.96 -13.24
C ILE A 99 9.52 -21.00 -13.68
N ASP A 100 9.75 -21.34 -14.94
CA ASP A 100 11.12 -21.48 -15.49
C ASP A 100 11.73 -20.11 -15.87
N ASP A 101 10.93 -19.21 -16.46
CA ASP A 101 11.33 -17.83 -16.78
C ASP A 101 10.24 -16.84 -16.32
N PRO A 102 10.53 -15.97 -15.32
CA PRO A 102 9.60 -14.93 -14.87
C PRO A 102 9.12 -13.99 -15.97
N ASN A 103 9.90 -13.81 -17.04
CA ASN A 103 9.56 -12.92 -18.15
C ASN A 103 8.44 -13.48 -19.04
N ASP A 104 8.07 -14.76 -18.89
CA ASP A 104 6.97 -15.37 -19.63
C ASP A 104 5.57 -14.97 -19.08
N PHE A 105 5.53 -14.27 -17.94
CA PHE A 105 4.30 -13.90 -17.26
C PHE A 105 4.20 -12.38 -17.08
N ASP A 106 3.03 -11.83 -17.41
CA ASP A 106 2.70 -10.45 -17.10
C ASP A 106 2.47 -10.25 -15.59
N ASN A 107 2.84 -9.07 -15.08
CA ASN A 107 2.58 -8.72 -13.69
C ASN A 107 1.09 -8.39 -13.48
N PHE A 108 0.44 -9.10 -12.56
CA PHE A 108 -0.97 -8.90 -12.19
C PHE A 108 -1.08 -8.19 -10.84
N TYR A 109 -1.29 -6.86 -10.87
CA TYR A 109 -1.38 -6.03 -9.66
C TYR A 109 -2.78 -5.95 -9.03
N LEU A 110 -3.70 -6.84 -9.41
CA LEU A 110 -5.12 -6.74 -9.05
C LEU A 110 -5.36 -6.61 -7.53
N TYR A 111 -4.61 -7.36 -6.73
CA TYR A 111 -4.75 -7.39 -5.26
C TYR A 111 -3.80 -6.42 -4.54
N LYS A 112 -3.07 -5.57 -5.27
CA LYS A 112 -2.12 -4.63 -4.68
C LYS A 112 -2.84 -3.44 -4.06
N ALA A 113 -2.69 -3.28 -2.74
CA ALA A 113 -3.22 -2.12 -2.00
C ALA A 113 -2.16 -1.06 -1.64
N SER A 114 -0.86 -1.41 -1.66
CA SER A 114 0.23 -0.52 -1.26
C SER A 114 0.42 0.65 -2.21
N THR A 115 0.61 1.84 -1.65
CA THR A 115 1.16 3.01 -2.33
C THR A 115 2.67 2.92 -2.50
N LYS A 116 3.26 3.83 -3.28
CA LYS A 116 4.68 3.84 -3.60
C LYS A 116 5.57 3.82 -2.36
N ILE A 117 5.24 4.61 -1.34
CA ILE A 117 6.01 4.64 -0.09
C ILE A 117 5.99 3.29 0.65
N LEU A 118 4.83 2.64 0.70
CA LEU A 118 4.67 1.32 1.33
C LEU A 118 5.44 0.22 0.58
N LYS A 119 5.54 0.36 -0.75
CA LYS A 119 6.35 -0.53 -1.59
C LYS A 119 7.85 -0.31 -1.37
N THR A 120 8.31 0.94 -1.32
CA THR A 120 9.72 1.28 -1.14
C THR A 120 10.29 0.77 0.19
N LEU A 121 9.44 0.63 1.21
CA LEU A 121 9.83 0.21 2.56
C LEU A 121 9.65 -1.30 2.83
N GLY A 122 9.25 -2.11 1.84
CA GLY A 122 9.09 -3.56 2.03
C GLY A 122 7.99 -3.95 3.03
N VAL A 123 7.06 -3.04 3.33
CA VAL A 123 6.09 -3.21 4.42
C VAL A 123 5.04 -4.28 4.12
N MET A 124 4.82 -4.58 2.85
CA MET A 124 3.97 -5.71 2.43
C MET A 124 4.79 -6.90 1.90
N SER A 125 6.08 -7.05 2.25
CA SER A 125 6.85 -8.28 1.97
C SER A 125 7.13 -9.12 3.22
N SER A 126 6.58 -8.72 4.38
CA SER A 126 6.89 -9.29 5.69
C SER A 126 5.68 -9.45 6.61
N ALA A 127 4.46 -9.26 6.08
CA ALA A 127 3.21 -9.34 6.83
C ALA A 127 2.52 -10.70 6.66
#